data_AF-A0A822FEE7-F1
#
_entry.id   AF-A0A822FEE7-F1
#
_cell.length_a   1.000
_cell.length_b   1.000
_cell.length_c   1.000
_cell.angle_alpha   90.00
_cell.angle_beta   90.00
_cell.angle_gamma   90.00
#
_symmetry.space_group_name_H-M   'P 1'
#
loop_
_entity.id
_entity.type
_entity.pdbx_description
1 polymer ?
#
loop_
_entity_poly.entity_id
_entity_poly.type
_entity_poly.pdbx_seq_one_letter_code
_entity_poly.pdbx_strand_id
1 'polypeptide(L)'
;MGDMGTVIPAGFLVAKQIKEDHKVTPFSVVVHAGDISYAGTGAHDEISEVWDLWGAQVEPISSIVPYMTNVGNHEAYYNFTVYRNRFRMPGPESGGLDNFWFSFNTGPIHWVSMSSQ
;
A
#
# COMPACT_ATOMS: atom_id res chain seq x y z
N MET A 1 4.75 -7.68 -0.21
CA MET A 1 5.74 -6.70 -0.72
C MET A 1 5.86 -5.57 0.30
N GLY A 2 6.84 -4.68 0.15
CA GLY A 2 7.10 -3.52 1.01
C GLY A 2 8.14 -2.62 0.34
N ASP A 3 8.27 -1.39 0.81
CA ASP A 3 9.38 -0.49 0.45
C ASP A 3 9.49 -0.24 -1.07
N MET A 4 8.33 -0.10 -1.74
CA MET A 4 8.27 -0.15 -3.20
C MET A 4 8.81 1.12 -3.87
N GLY A 5 8.33 2.27 -3.42
CA GLY A 5 8.62 3.56 -4.03
C GLY A 5 8.17 3.70 -5.49
N THR A 6 8.59 4.80 -6.10
CA THR A 6 8.27 5.19 -7.49
C THR A 6 9.50 5.36 -8.37
N VAL A 7 10.69 4.96 -7.90
CA VAL A 7 11.93 5.08 -8.68
C VAL A 7 11.81 4.27 -9.97
N ILE A 8 11.96 4.95 -11.10
CA ILE A 8 11.99 4.33 -12.42
C ILE A 8 13.40 3.75 -12.65
N PRO A 9 13.55 2.48 -13.05
CA PRO A 9 12.49 1.57 -13.47
C PRO A 9 11.94 0.65 -12.36
N ALA A 10 12.56 0.61 -11.18
CA ALA A 10 12.30 -0.40 -10.15
C ALA A 10 10.82 -0.54 -9.75
N GLY A 11 10.14 0.53 -9.34
CA GLY A 11 8.74 0.46 -8.89
C GLY A 11 7.78 -0.03 -9.98
N PHE A 12 7.91 0.52 -11.19
CA PHE A 12 7.11 0.11 -12.35
C PHE A 12 7.39 -1.33 -12.80
N LEU A 13 8.64 -1.79 -12.72
CA LEU A 13 8.99 -3.16 -13.03
C LEU A 13 8.39 -4.13 -12.02
N VAL A 14 8.40 -3.81 -10.72
CA VAL A 14 7.78 -4.65 -9.70
C VAL A 14 6.27 -4.73 -9.90
N ALA A 15 5.59 -3.59 -10.11
CA ALA A 15 4.14 -3.58 -10.38
C ALA A 15 3.77 -4.38 -11.63
N LYS A 16 4.56 -4.24 -12.70
CA LYS A 16 4.41 -5.04 -13.93
C LYS A 16 4.62 -6.53 -13.65
N GLN A 17 5.68 -6.89 -12.92
CA GLN A 17 5.99 -8.29 -12.64
C GLN A 17 4.89 -8.94 -11.82
N ILE A 18 4.36 -8.27 -10.80
CA ILE A 18 3.25 -8.76 -9.97
C ILE A 18 2.01 -9.07 -10.85
N LYS A 19 1.72 -8.20 -11.83
CA LYS A 19 0.62 -8.43 -12.76
C LYS A 19 0.86 -9.65 -13.66
N GLU A 20 2.07 -9.84 -14.16
CA GLU A 20 2.40 -11.02 -14.97
C GLU A 20 2.36 -12.30 -14.12
N ASP A 21 2.87 -12.25 -12.89
CA ASP A 21 2.81 -13.36 -11.93
C ASP A 21 1.35 -13.74 -11.64
N HIS A 22 0.45 -12.76 -11.48
CA HIS A 22 -0.98 -13.02 -11.28
C HIS A 22 -1.62 -13.77 -12.45
N LYS A 23 -1.17 -13.54 -13.70
CA LYS A 23 -1.69 -14.27 -14.87
C LYS A 23 -1.25 -15.75 -14.88
N VAL A 24 -0.05 -16.03 -14.38
CA VAL A 24 0.52 -17.38 -14.36
C VAL A 24 0.04 -18.15 -13.13
N THR A 25 0.00 -17.50 -11.97
CA THR A 25 -0.43 -18.06 -10.69
C THR A 25 -1.31 -17.03 -9.98
N PRO A 26 -2.64 -17.07 -10.23
CA PRO A 26 -3.57 -16.11 -9.65
C PRO A 26 -3.54 -16.14 -8.11
N PHE A 27 -3.40 -14.96 -7.51
CA PHE A 27 -3.49 -14.73 -6.08
C PHE A 27 -4.69 -13.85 -5.74
N SER A 28 -5.30 -14.05 -4.57
CA SER A 28 -6.55 -13.37 -4.20
C SER A 28 -6.37 -12.03 -3.50
N VAL A 29 -5.14 -11.70 -3.07
CA VAL A 29 -4.84 -10.46 -2.33
C VAL A 29 -3.37 -10.08 -2.53
N VAL A 30 -3.09 -8.78 -2.55
CA VAL A 30 -1.73 -8.23 -2.40
C VAL A 30 -1.63 -7.57 -1.04
N VAL A 31 -0.56 -7.87 -0.29
CA VAL A 31 -0.26 -7.21 0.99
C VAL A 31 1.04 -6.42 0.86
N HIS A 32 0.98 -5.13 1.22
CA HIS A 32 2.08 -4.17 1.19
C HIS A 32 2.42 -3.68 2.60
N ALA A 33 3.61 -4.03 3.08
CA ALA A 33 4.08 -3.82 4.44
C ALA A 33 4.74 -2.45 4.65
N GLY A 34 4.00 -1.37 4.38
CA GLY A 34 4.49 0.00 4.60
C GLY A 34 5.51 0.50 3.57
N ASP A 35 5.88 1.78 3.73
CA ASP A 35 6.85 2.49 2.89
C ASP A 35 6.49 2.43 1.40
N ILE A 36 5.39 3.12 1.09
CA ILE A 36 4.62 2.87 -0.13
C ILE A 36 5.21 3.63 -1.32
N SER A 37 5.16 4.96 -1.26
CA SER A 37 5.50 5.83 -2.40
C SER A 37 6.86 6.50 -2.29
N TYR A 38 7.42 6.58 -1.07
CA TYR A 38 8.59 7.41 -0.74
C TYR A 38 8.44 8.87 -1.21
N ALA A 39 7.25 9.47 -1.01
CA ALA A 39 6.96 10.84 -1.43
C ALA A 39 7.68 11.94 -0.61
N GLY A 40 8.41 11.57 0.45
CA GLY A 40 9.10 12.52 1.33
C GLY A 40 10.24 13.27 0.66
N THR A 41 10.42 14.54 1.03
CA THR A 41 11.53 15.40 0.55
C THR A 41 12.77 15.37 1.46
N GLY A 42 12.71 14.65 2.58
CA GLY A 42 13.78 14.52 3.56
C GLY A 42 13.89 15.69 4.57
N ALA A 43 13.16 16.79 4.36
CA ALA A 43 13.02 17.86 5.34
C ALA A 43 11.88 17.51 6.31
N HIS A 44 10.64 17.90 6.00
CA HIS A 44 9.43 17.48 6.73
C HIS A 44 8.19 17.48 5.82
N ASP A 45 8.40 17.53 4.50
CA ASP A 45 7.34 17.66 3.50
C ASP A 45 7.26 16.40 2.64
N GLU A 46 6.12 16.20 2.00
CA GLU A 46 5.92 15.20 0.96
C GLU A 46 5.37 15.84 -0.31
N ILE A 47 5.69 15.25 -1.46
CA ILE A 47 5.22 15.67 -2.79
C ILE A 47 4.02 14.79 -3.15
N SER A 48 2.82 15.35 -3.12
CA SER A 48 1.57 14.61 -3.37
C SER A 48 1.51 13.97 -4.76
N GLU A 49 2.18 14.56 -5.75
CA GLU A 49 2.27 14.04 -7.11
C GLU A 49 3.02 12.71 -7.18
N VAL A 50 3.92 12.43 -6.23
CA VAL A 50 4.59 11.12 -6.13
C VAL A 50 3.60 10.04 -5.71
N TRP A 51 2.61 10.38 -4.87
CA TRP A 51 1.51 9.48 -4.55
C TRP A 51 0.60 9.21 -5.75
N ASP A 52 0.34 10.22 -6.59
CA ASP A 52 -0.41 10.05 -7.83
C ASP A 52 0.33 9.15 -8.82
N LEU A 53 1.64 9.35 -8.95
CA LEU A 53 2.51 8.49 -9.75
C LEU A 53 2.51 7.05 -9.24
N TRP A 54 2.60 6.85 -7.92
CA TRP A 54 2.50 5.52 -7.33
C TRP A 54 1.14 4.86 -7.59
N GLY A 55 0.05 5.62 -7.48
CA GLY A 55 -1.29 5.17 -7.81
C GLY A 55 -1.38 4.66 -9.25
N ALA A 56 -0.88 5.44 -10.22
CA ALA A 56 -0.82 5.03 -11.62
C ALA A 56 0.10 3.81 -11.85
N GLN A 57 1.17 3.68 -11.08
CA GLN A 57 2.10 2.55 -11.13
C GLN A 57 1.41 1.23 -10.74
N VAL A 58 0.58 1.22 -9.69
CA VAL A 58 -0.06 -0.01 -9.17
C VAL A 58 -1.48 -0.26 -9.69
N GLU A 59 -2.13 0.73 -10.30
CA GLU A 59 -3.48 0.64 -10.87
C GLU A 59 -3.74 -0.63 -11.71
N PRO A 60 -2.81 -1.09 -12.56
CA PRO A 60 -3.02 -2.31 -13.36
C PRO A 60 -3.22 -3.60 -12.55
N ILE A 61 -2.78 -3.64 -11.28
CA ILE A 61 -3.01 -4.78 -10.38
C ILE A 61 -4.06 -4.46 -9.30
N SER A 62 -4.04 -3.25 -8.72
CA SER A 62 -4.97 -2.89 -7.63
C SER A 62 -6.43 -2.75 -8.10
N SER A 63 -6.67 -2.56 -9.40
CA SER A 63 -8.01 -2.54 -10.00
C SER A 63 -8.68 -3.93 -10.12
N ILE A 64 -7.90 -5.01 -10.03
CA ILE A 64 -8.39 -6.38 -10.22
C ILE A 64 -8.17 -7.29 -9.00
N VAL A 65 -7.24 -6.94 -8.12
CA VAL A 65 -6.94 -7.69 -6.89
C VAL A 65 -6.95 -6.71 -5.71
N PRO A 66 -7.65 -7.04 -4.60
CA PRO A 66 -7.59 -6.25 -3.37
C PRO A 66 -6.14 -6.00 -2.93
N TYR A 67 -5.80 -4.73 -2.74
CA TYR A 67 -4.45 -4.28 -2.39
C TYR A 67 -4.46 -3.70 -0.97
N MET A 68 -3.97 -4.51 -0.03
CA MET A 68 -3.99 -4.23 1.40
C MET A 68 -2.66 -3.57 1.80
N THR A 69 -2.72 -2.37 2.35
CA THR A 69 -1.54 -1.59 2.74
C THR A 69 -1.46 -1.40 4.23
N ASN A 70 -0.26 -1.40 4.78
CA ASN A 70 0.04 -0.89 6.13
C ASN A 70 0.82 0.42 6.03
N VAL A 71 0.96 1.14 7.15
CA VAL A 71 1.84 2.31 7.24
C VAL A 71 3.29 1.91 7.53
N GLY A 72 4.23 2.64 6.95
CA GLY A 72 5.62 2.71 7.38
C GLY A 72 5.97 4.12 7.87
N ASN A 73 7.24 4.36 8.17
CA ASN A 73 7.69 5.68 8.61
C ASN A 73 7.67 6.71 7.46
N HIS A 74 7.72 6.27 6.20
CA HIS A 74 7.61 7.17 5.05
C HIS A 74 6.19 7.70 4.79
N GLU A 75 5.19 7.23 5.55
CA GLU A 75 3.81 7.76 5.51
C GLU A 75 3.53 8.82 6.59
N ALA A 76 4.46 9.09 7.51
CA ALA A 76 4.20 9.88 8.72
C ALA A 76 4.01 11.40 8.51
N TYR A 77 4.18 11.90 7.28
CA TYR A 77 4.02 13.31 6.94
C TYR A 77 2.59 13.80 7.22
N TYR A 78 2.50 15.03 7.73
CA TYR A 78 1.22 15.68 8.05
C TYR A 78 0.25 14.79 8.86
N ASN A 79 0.75 14.05 9.87
CA ASN A 79 -0.05 13.09 10.65
C ASN A 79 -0.75 12.04 9.77
N PHE A 80 0.01 11.46 8.84
CA PHE A 80 -0.44 10.43 7.90
C PHE A 80 -1.60 10.88 7.00
N THR A 81 -1.77 12.19 6.78
CA THR A 81 -2.95 12.73 6.08
C THR A 81 -3.13 12.10 4.71
N VAL A 82 -2.06 11.99 3.91
CA VAL A 82 -2.18 11.40 2.57
C VAL A 82 -2.55 9.93 2.63
N TYR A 83 -1.91 9.15 3.51
CA TYR A 83 -2.23 7.73 3.67
C TYR A 83 -3.69 7.52 4.13
N ARG A 84 -4.14 8.27 5.14
CA ARG A 84 -5.51 8.19 5.67
C ARG A 84 -6.58 8.53 4.63
N ASN A 85 -6.28 9.45 3.71
CA ASN A 85 -7.25 9.90 2.71
C ASN A 85 -7.22 9.09 1.40
N ARG A 86 -6.08 8.49 1.03
CA ARG A 86 -5.94 7.73 -0.23
C ARG A 86 -6.28 6.26 -0.10
N PHE A 87 -6.11 5.68 1.09
CA PHE A 87 -6.36 4.26 1.33
C PHE A 87 -7.63 4.07 2.17
N ARG A 88 -8.25 2.90 2.02
CA ARG A 88 -9.37 2.47 2.85
C ARG A 88 -9.17 1.01 3.23
N MET A 89 -8.72 0.80 4.46
CA MET A 89 -8.53 -0.50 5.06
C MET A 89 -9.70 -0.83 6.00
N PRO A 90 -9.97 -2.11 6.29
CA PRO A 90 -11.13 -2.54 7.07
C PRO A 90 -10.93 -2.35 8.58
N GLY A 91 -10.38 -1.21 9.00
CA GLY A 91 -10.20 -0.88 10.43
C GLY A 91 -11.54 -0.89 11.15
N PRO A 92 -12.49 0.00 10.84
CA PRO A 92 -13.78 0.05 11.52
C PRO A 92 -14.51 -1.31 11.54
N GLU A 93 -14.47 -2.05 10.44
CA GLU A 93 -15.13 -3.34 10.28
C GLU A 93 -14.49 -4.45 11.12
N SER A 94 -13.20 -4.34 11.43
CA SER A 94 -12.46 -5.31 12.24
C SER A 94 -12.26 -4.89 13.70
N GLY A 95 -12.86 -3.75 14.11
CA GLY A 95 -12.61 -3.13 15.43
C GLY A 95 -11.28 -2.39 15.54
N GLY A 96 -10.62 -2.21 14.40
CA GLY A 96 -9.39 -1.47 14.14
C GLY A 96 -9.47 0.04 14.33
N LEU A 97 -8.32 0.70 14.24
CA LEU A 97 -8.22 2.17 14.22
C LEU A 97 -7.89 2.66 12.81
N ASP A 98 -8.91 3.15 12.11
CA ASP A 98 -8.77 3.74 10.77
C ASP A 98 -7.96 2.79 9.85
N ASN A 99 -6.95 3.28 9.13
CA ASN A 99 -6.08 2.45 8.31
C ASN A 99 -4.85 1.88 9.06
N PHE A 100 -4.67 2.16 10.35
CA PHE A 100 -3.41 1.86 11.07
C PHE A 100 -3.33 0.43 11.60
N TRP A 101 -4.44 -0.13 12.06
CA TRP A 101 -4.48 -1.55 12.39
C TRP A 101 -5.85 -2.11 12.08
N PHE A 102 -5.85 -3.32 11.54
CA PHE A 102 -7.06 -3.98 11.06
C PHE A 102 -6.79 -5.48 10.88
N SER A 103 -7.86 -6.25 10.77
CA SER A 103 -7.79 -7.65 10.37
C SER A 103 -8.79 -7.95 9.25
N PHE A 104 -8.53 -9.00 8.48
CA PHE A 104 -9.42 -9.46 7.43
C PHE A 104 -9.15 -10.93 7.10
N ASN A 105 -10.10 -11.57 6.42
CA ASN A 105 -10.00 -12.98 6.03
C ASN A 105 -9.89 -13.10 4.51
N THR A 106 -9.03 -14.00 4.05
CA THR A 106 -8.98 -14.42 2.63
C THR A 106 -8.93 -15.95 2.58
N GLY A 107 -10.04 -16.58 2.21
CA GLY A 107 -10.16 -18.04 2.28
C GLY A 107 -9.92 -18.54 3.72
N PRO A 108 -9.02 -19.52 3.95
CA PRO A 108 -8.75 -20.07 5.28
C PRO A 108 -7.75 -19.23 6.11
N ILE A 109 -7.27 -18.09 5.58
CA ILE A 109 -6.23 -17.28 6.23
C ILE A 109 -6.88 -16.07 6.93
N HIS A 110 -6.55 -15.89 8.20
CA HIS A 110 -6.84 -14.68 8.98
C HIS A 110 -5.60 -13.79 9.02
N TRP A 111 -5.71 -12.58 8.48
CA TRP A 111 -4.64 -11.58 8.45
C TRP A 111 -4.84 -10.56 9.55
N VAL A 112 -3.74 -10.19 10.21
CA VAL A 112 -3.69 -9.07 11.15
C VAL A 112 -2.60 -8.12 10.69
N SER A 113 -2.98 -6.87 10.39
CA SER A 113 -2.06 -5.78 10.08
C SER A 113 -1.95 -4.86 11.29
N MET A 114 -0.72 -4.55 11.70
CA MET A 114 -0.43 -3.68 12.85
C MET A 114 0.55 -2.58 12.44
N SER A 115 0.23 -1.33 12.79
CA SER A 115 1.14 -0.20 12.64
C SER A 115 2.30 -0.28 13.64
N SER A 116 3.53 0.00 13.19
CA SER A 116 4.66 0.32 14.07
C SER A 116 4.71 1.78 14.50
N GLN A 117 3.89 2.63 13.86
CA GLN A 117 3.82 4.09 14.03
C GLN A 117 2.62 4.53 14.85
#